data_AF-A0A1G8K8C0-F1
#
_entry.id   AF-A0A1G8K8C0-F1
#
_cell.length_a   1.000
_cell.length_b   1.000
_cell.length_c   1.000
_cell.angle_alpha   90.00
_cell.angle_beta   90.00
_cell.angle_gamma   90.00
#
_symmetry.space_group_name_H-M   'P 1'
#
loop_
_entity.id
_entity.type
_entity.pdbx_description
1 polymer ?
#
loop_
_entity_poly.entity_id
_entity_poly.type
_entity_poly.pdbx_seq_one_letter_code
_entity_poly.pdbx_strand_id
1 'polypeptide(L)' 'MHTTDRQLVIDVTTKVTVKQDGSVTTTVEHVDDALGADRTQMFRDFAAQENLDLTSQDQIEAVAGQFVEKFGPTLP' A
#
# COMPACT_ATOMS: atom_id res chain seq x y z
N MET A 1 -18.78 -26.12 4.60
CA MET A 1 -17.38 -25.81 4.25
C MET A 1 -17.33 -24.34 3.90
N HIS A 2 -16.88 -23.48 4.79
CA HIS A 2 -16.59 -22.10 4.40
C HIS A 2 -15.27 -22.13 3.63
N THR A 3 -15.36 -22.00 2.30
CA THR A 3 -14.24 -21.46 1.52
C THR A 3 -14.05 -20.04 2.05
N THR A 4 -13.09 -19.85 2.95
CA THR A 4 -12.56 -18.53 3.23
C THR A 4 -12.03 -18.03 1.90
N ASP A 5 -12.83 -17.20 1.23
CA ASP A 5 -12.37 -16.31 0.18
C ASP A 5 -11.18 -15.59 0.81
N ARG A 6 -9.97 -16.00 0.44
CA ARG A 6 -8.72 -15.48 1.01
C ARG A 6 -8.57 -14.12 0.33
N GLN A 7 -9.41 -13.19 0.77
CA GLN A 7 -9.52 -11.87 0.20
C GLN A 7 -8.13 -11.26 0.36
N LEU A 8 -7.54 -10.93 -0.77
CA LEU A 8 -6.23 -10.34 -0.84
C LEU A 8 -6.29 -8.95 -0.23
N VAL A 9 -5.97 -8.85 1.05
CA VAL A 9 -5.97 -7.59 1.78
C VAL A 9 -4.54 -7.25 2.13
N ILE A 10 -4.08 -6.13 1.58
CA ILE A 10 -3.03 -5.35 2.23
C ILE A 10 -3.72 -4.18 2.91
N ASP A 11 -3.28 -3.85 4.11
CA ASP A 11 -3.72 -2.65 4.81
C ASP A 11 -2.62 -1.59 4.67
N VAL A 12 -2.92 -0.47 4.01
CA VAL A 12 -1.98 0.63 3.81
C VAL A 12 -2.32 1.76 4.78
N THR A 13 -1.45 1.97 5.76
CA THR A 13 -1.53 3.11 6.68
C THR A 13 -0.77 4.29 6.10
N THR A 14 -1.46 5.40 5.89
CA THR A 14 -0.85 6.65 5.40
C THR A 14 -0.94 7.76 6.42
N LYS A 15 0.11 8.58 6.50
CA LYS A 15 0.10 9.85 7.19
C LYS A 15 -0.15 10.99 6.22
N VAL A 16 -1.19 11.77 6.51
CA VAL A 16 -1.50 13.01 5.82
C VAL A 16 -1.00 14.18 6.66
N THR A 17 -0.22 15.07 6.05
CA THR A 17 0.25 16.31 6.68
C THR A 17 -0.28 17.49 5.89
N VAL A 18 -0.99 18.39 6.58
CA VAL A 18 -1.45 19.67 6.02
C VAL A 18 -0.53 20.77 6.52
N LYS A 19 0.11 21.50 5.59
CA LYS A 19 1.01 22.60 5.92
C LYS A 19 0.26 23.93 5.99
N GLN A 20 0.89 24.93 6.60
CA GLN A 20 0.30 26.28 6.78
C GLN A 20 0.00 27.00 5.47
N ASP A 21 0.70 26.65 4.39
CA ASP A 21 0.47 27.17 3.03
C ASP A 21 -0.73 26.50 2.32
N GLY A 22 -1.42 25.58 2.99
CA GLY A 22 -2.54 24.82 2.44
C GLY A 22 -2.12 23.61 1.61
N SER A 23 -0.81 23.34 1.44
CA SER A 23 -0.36 22.14 0.76
C SER A 23 -0.59 20.89 1.61
N VAL A 24 -0.98 19.80 0.95
CA VAL A 24 -1.22 18.50 1.57
C VAL A 24 -0.17 17.53 1.03
N THR A 25 0.48 16.81 1.94
CA THR A 25 1.42 15.73 1.59
C THR A 25 0.96 14.44 2.24
N THR A 26 0.94 13.35 1.47
CA THR A 26 0.63 12.02 1.98
C THR A 26 1.88 11.16 1.92
N THR A 27 2.13 10.37 2.95
CA THR A 27 3.24 9.43 3.01
C THR A 27 2.76 8.09 3.54
N VAL A 28 3.20 6.98 2.93
CA VAL A 28 2.95 5.62 3.43
C VAL A 28 3.77 5.38 4.70
N GLU A 29 3.11 5.11 5.82
CA GLU A 29 3.77 4.75 7.08
C GLU A 29 3.99 3.25 7.20
N HIS A 30 2.92 2.47 7.05
CA HIS A 30 2.95 1.01 7.17
C HIS A 30 2.12 0.35 6.08
N VAL A 31 2.55 -0.83 5.64
CA VAL A 31 1.78 -1.73 4.79
C VAL A 31 1.83 -3.11 5.41
N ASP A 32 0.69 -3.66 5.78
CA ASP A 32 0.58 -4.98 6.39
C ASP A 32 -0.16 -5.93 5.46
N ASP A 33 0.22 -7.21 5.43
CA ASP A 33 -0.60 -8.25 4.78
C ASP A 33 -1.75 -8.71 5.69
N ALA A 34 -2.64 -9.54 5.16
CA ALA A 34 -3.82 -10.03 5.87
C ALA A 34 -3.51 -10.79 7.19
N LEU A 35 -2.26 -11.22 7.41
CA LEU A 35 -1.82 -11.85 8.65
C LEU A 35 -1.15 -10.85 9.62
N GLY A 36 -1.10 -9.56 9.26
CA GLY A 36 -0.45 -8.51 10.03
C GLY A 36 1.08 -8.51 9.90
N ALA A 37 1.65 -9.14 8.86
CA ALA A 37 3.08 -9.07 8.62
C ALA A 37 3.44 -7.80 7.84
N ASP A 38 4.46 -7.09 8.31
CA ASP A 38 4.94 -5.86 7.70
C ASP A 38 5.54 -6.10 6.30
N ARG A 39 4.94 -5.46 5.30
CA ARG A 39 5.32 -5.44 3.88
C ARG A 39 5.74 -4.05 3.40
N THR A 40 5.92 -3.09 4.31
CA THR A 40 6.22 -1.68 3.97
C THR A 40 7.43 -1.55 3.06
N GLN A 41 8.53 -2.22 3.37
CA GLN A 41 9.75 -2.15 2.54
C GLN A 41 9.51 -2.75 1.15
N MET A 42 8.83 -3.90 1.08
CA MET A 42 8.50 -4.57 -0.17
C MET A 42 7.60 -3.70 -1.06
N PHE A 43 6.62 -3.03 -0.45
CA PHE A 43 5.73 -2.09 -1.13
C PHE A 43 6.49 -0.87 -1.68
N ARG A 44 7.40 -0.30 -0.90
CA ARG A 44 8.25 0.83 -1.32
C ARG A 44 9.23 0.43 -2.42
N ASP A 45 9.84 -0.75 -2.32
CA ASP A 45 10.75 -1.28 -3.32
C ASP A 45 10.02 -1.52 -4.64
N PHE A 46 8.80 -2.06 -4.59
CA PHE A 46 7.94 -2.20 -5.76
C PHE A 46 7.64 -0.84 -6.40
N ALA A 47 7.18 0.14 -5.63
CA ALA A 47 6.91 1.48 -6.14
C ALA A 47 8.15 2.11 -6.78
N ALA A 48 9.33 1.97 -6.14
CA ALA A 48 10.59 2.47 -6.68
C ALA A 48 11.00 1.76 -7.98
N GLN A 49 10.83 0.43 -8.07
CA GLN A 49 11.16 -0.37 -9.27
C GLN A 49 10.27 0.00 -10.46
N GLU A 50 8.98 0.23 -10.22
CA GLU A 50 8.01 0.60 -11.25
C GLU A 50 7.95 2.12 -11.49
N ASN A 51 8.79 2.90 -10.81
CA ASN A 51 8.80 4.38 -10.85
C ASN A 51 7.42 5.00 -10.56
N LEU A 52 6.72 4.43 -9.57
CA LEU A 52 5.40 4.86 -9.11
C LEU A 52 5.52 5.85 -7.96
N ASP A 53 4.59 6.81 -7.93
CA ASP A 53 4.55 7.88 -6.94
C ASP A 53 3.79 7.46 -5.67
N LEU A 54 4.32 7.78 -4.50
CA LEU A 54 3.70 7.52 -3.18
C LEU A 54 3.41 8.82 -2.40
N THR A 55 3.33 9.97 -3.08
CA THR A 55 3.19 11.30 -2.44
C THR A 55 1.75 11.82 -2.34
N SER A 56 0.80 11.16 -3.00
CA SER A 56 -0.62 11.52 -2.98
C SER A 56 -1.49 10.28 -2.77
N GLN A 57 -2.67 10.47 -2.17
CA GLN A 57 -3.56 9.37 -1.83
C GLN A 57 -3.99 8.58 -3.07
N ASP A 58 -4.43 9.24 -4.13
CA ASP A 58 -4.88 8.59 -5.36
C ASP A 58 -3.78 7.69 -5.97
N GLN A 59 -2.52 8.15 -5.92
CA GLN A 59 -1.39 7.36 -6.41
C GLN A 59 -1.11 6.18 -5.48
N ILE A 60 -1.11 6.36 -4.16
CA ILE A 60 -0.92 5.28 -3.19
C ILE A 60 -1.98 4.18 -3.38
N GLU A 61 -3.25 4.55 -3.59
CA GLU A 61 -4.33 3.60 -3.88
C GLU A 61 -4.09 2.84 -5.19
N ALA A 62 -3.65 3.53 -6.25
CA ALA A 62 -3.31 2.89 -7.52
C ALA A 62 -2.10 1.94 -7.40
N VAL A 63 -1.07 2.30 -6.63
CA VAL A 63 0.08 1.41 -6.35
C VAL A 63 -0.35 0.21 -5.51
N ALA A 64 -1.21 0.41 -4.51
CA ALA A 64 -1.79 -0.67 -3.71
C ALA A 64 -2.52 -1.71 -4.56
N GLY A 65 -3.34 -1.25 -5.51
CA GLY A 65 -3.99 -2.13 -6.48
C GLY A 65 -2.98 -2.97 -7.27
N GLN A 66 -1.99 -2.31 -7.89
CA GLN A 66 -0.96 -3.00 -8.68
C GLN A 66 -0.09 -3.96 -7.84
N PHE A 67 0.21 -3.59 -6.60
CA PHE A 67 0.97 -4.44 -5.68
C PHE A 67 0.21 -5.72 -5.36
N VAL A 68 -1.10 -5.62 -5.07
CA VAL A 68 -1.95 -6.79 -4.82
C VAL A 68 -2.08 -7.65 -6.07
N GLU A 69 -2.21 -7.07 -7.27
CA GLU A 69 -2.26 -7.82 -8.52
C GLU A 69 -0.97 -8.61 -8.76
N LYS A 70 0.20 -8.00 -8.49
CA LYS A 70 1.51 -8.59 -8.74
C LYS A 70 1.92 -9.62 -7.68
N PHE A 71 1.72 -9.30 -6.41
CA PHE A 71 2.23 -10.09 -5.28
C PHE A 71 1.16 -10.84 -4.53
N GLY A 72 -0.12 -10.56 -4.76
CA GLY A 72 -1.20 -11.22 -4.06
C GLY A 72 -1.14 -12.76 -4.08
N PRO A 73 -0.85 -13.42 -5.22
CA PRO A 73 -0.69 -14.87 -5.24
C PRO A 73 0.43 -15.42 -4.32
N THR A 74 1.34 -14.56 -3.84
CA THR A 74 2.47 -14.89 -2.97
C THR A 74 2.30 -14.41 -1.53
N LEU A 75 1.31 -13.54 -1.28
CA LEU A 75 0.98 -13.08 0.07
C LEU A 75 0.13 -14.15 0.79
N PRO A 76 0.39 -14.38 2.08
CA PRO A 76 -0.20 -15.49 2.83
C PRO A 76 -1.68 -15.30 3.21
#